data_AF-A0A8R1DW57-F1
#
_entry.id   AF-A0A8R1DW57-F1
#
_cell.length_a   1.000
_cell.length_b   1.000
_cell.length_c   1.000
_cell.angle_alpha   90.00
_cell.angle_beta   90.00
_cell.angle_gamma   90.00
#
_symmetry.space_group_name_H-M   'P 1'
#
loop_
_entity.id
_entity.type
_entity.pdbx_description
1 polymer ?
#
loop_
_entity_poly.entity_id
_entity_poly.type
_entity_poly.pdbx_seq_one_letter_code
_entity_poly.pdbx_strand_id
1 'polypeptide(L)'
;MHGCELAILILRLNYKLCGTSTLGYHAVNTFLNAISSVLFYKFSKQLENLFDTFDIAFPASVLFTIHPIHTEAVANITGRAEILMTIFAMAALINFTKRKSFNAQFSVLVVLATFSKEQGLMTIPIALCIDFLTKTMSLKRSGLLLSLFFVIGALRFWVNGFQSAKFTKLDNPTAFIESRFYRVVNYSYIWLYHLYLLVLPANLCFDYSMGCISPISSLFDFRILSPVLICTGRSGEWINEHSLYSTGLRVCPMNAKIHYNLGKVMGDSGLTKDAEKNYWNAIK
;
A
#
# COMPACT_ATOMS: atom_id res chain seq x y z
N MET A 1 -10.85 -18.11 -12.38
CA MET A 1 -10.24 -16.76 -12.38
C MET A 1 -10.63 -16.04 -13.67
N HIS A 2 -11.78 -15.34 -13.70
CA HIS A 2 -12.17 -14.46 -14.83
C HIS A 2 -11.88 -12.99 -14.48
N GLY A 3 -10.73 -12.74 -13.84
CA GLY A 3 -10.48 -11.52 -13.08
C GLY A 3 -9.47 -10.54 -13.67
N CYS A 4 -8.53 -10.98 -14.51
CA CYS A 4 -7.39 -10.15 -14.91
C CYS A 4 -6.99 -10.46 -16.35
N GLU A 5 -7.92 -10.30 -17.29
CA GLU A 5 -7.78 -10.74 -18.68
C GLU A 5 -6.54 -10.12 -19.35
N LEU A 6 -6.28 -8.84 -19.07
CA LEU A 6 -5.13 -8.14 -19.61
C LEU A 6 -3.80 -8.64 -19.01
N ALA A 7 -3.77 -8.87 -17.70
CA ALA A 7 -2.58 -9.39 -17.04
C ALA A 7 -2.26 -10.82 -17.54
N ILE A 8 -3.29 -11.66 -17.72
CA ILE A 8 -3.15 -13.01 -18.28
C ILE A 8 -2.61 -12.96 -19.71
N LEU A 9 -3.12 -12.04 -20.55
CA LEU A 9 -2.62 -11.87 -21.91
C LEU A 9 -1.12 -11.52 -21.93
N ILE A 10 -0.71 -10.57 -21.08
CA ILE A 10 0.70 -10.16 -20.98
C ILE A 10 1.56 -11.30 -20.40
N LEU A 11 1.04 -12.07 -19.43
CA LEU A 11 1.73 -13.26 -18.91
C LEU A 11 1.90 -14.35 -19.99
N ARG A 12 0.90 -14.57 -20.84
CA ARG A 12 0.99 -15.51 -21.98
C ARG A 12 2.03 -15.06 -23.00
N LEU A 13 2.07 -13.75 -23.30
CA LEU A 13 3.10 -13.19 -24.17
C LEU A 13 4.50 -13.36 -23.54
N ASN A 14 4.63 -13.09 -22.24
CA ASN A 14 5.88 -13.28 -21.51
C ASN A 14 6.35 -14.73 -21.53
N TYR A 15 5.42 -15.69 -21.38
CA TYR A 15 5.71 -17.12 -21.50
C TYR A 15 6.21 -17.49 -22.90
N LYS A 16 5.61 -16.92 -23.95
CA LYS A 16 6.05 -17.15 -25.34
C LYS A 16 7.49 -16.67 -25.59
N LEU A 17 7.93 -15.62 -24.90
CA LEU A 17 9.26 -15.02 -25.08
C LEU A 17 10.33 -15.64 -24.15
N CYS A 18 9.99 -15.93 -22.89
CA CYS A 18 10.96 -16.32 -21.86
C CYS A 18 10.75 -17.74 -21.30
N GLY A 19 9.73 -18.47 -21.78
CA GLY A 19 9.38 -19.79 -21.29
C GLY A 19 9.05 -19.77 -19.80
N THR A 20 9.57 -20.75 -19.07
CA THR A 20 9.37 -20.92 -17.62
C THR A 20 10.39 -20.15 -16.76
N SER A 21 11.31 -19.39 -17.37
CA SER A 21 12.34 -18.65 -16.64
C SER A 21 11.74 -17.53 -15.80
N THR A 22 11.80 -17.64 -14.48
CA THR A 22 11.21 -16.69 -13.52
C THR A 22 11.83 -15.30 -13.62
N LEU A 23 13.12 -15.20 -13.99
CA LEU A 23 13.83 -13.93 -14.14
C LEU A 23 13.12 -12.97 -15.11
N GLY A 24 12.62 -13.48 -16.23
CA GLY A 24 11.90 -12.68 -17.21
C GLY A 24 10.60 -12.09 -16.65
N TYR A 25 9.91 -12.83 -15.79
CA TYR A 25 8.66 -12.36 -15.17
C TYR A 25 8.91 -11.26 -14.14
N HIS A 26 9.92 -11.43 -13.28
CA HIS A 26 10.30 -10.42 -12.30
C HIS A 26 10.84 -9.16 -12.99
N ALA A 27 11.68 -9.29 -14.02
CA ALA A 27 12.18 -8.15 -14.79
C ALA A 27 11.05 -7.31 -15.38
N VAL A 28 10.03 -7.94 -15.97
CA VAL A 28 8.86 -7.25 -16.50
C VAL A 28 8.06 -6.56 -15.38
N ASN A 29 7.83 -7.23 -14.25
CA ASN A 29 7.11 -6.62 -13.12
C ASN A 29 7.88 -5.42 -12.53
N THR A 30 9.18 -5.53 -12.35
CA THR A 30 10.05 -4.44 -11.87
C THR A 30 10.04 -3.26 -12.85
N PHE A 31 10.11 -3.53 -14.16
CA PHE A 31 10.00 -2.49 -15.19
C PHE A 31 8.64 -1.79 -15.17
N LEU A 32 7.55 -2.55 -15.09
CA LEU A 32 6.20 -1.99 -14.96
C LEU A 32 6.06 -1.16 -13.67
N ASN A 33 6.64 -1.60 -12.56
CA ASN A 33 6.64 -0.84 -11.31
C ASN A 33 7.39 0.50 -11.45
N ALA A 34 8.53 0.51 -12.16
CA ALA A 34 9.25 1.75 -12.45
C ALA A 34 8.40 2.73 -13.28
N ILE A 35 7.63 2.24 -14.27
CA ILE A 35 6.66 3.07 -15.01
C ILE A 35 5.58 3.61 -14.07
N SER A 36 5.04 2.77 -13.20
CA SER A 36 4.05 3.15 -12.18
C SER A 36 4.56 4.29 -11.29
N SER A 37 5.80 4.17 -10.79
CA SER A 37 6.47 5.21 -10.00
C SER A 37 6.61 6.55 -10.73
N VAL A 38 7.00 6.53 -12.01
CA VAL A 38 7.11 7.75 -12.82
C VAL A 38 5.74 8.41 -13.02
N LEU A 39 4.69 7.61 -13.24
CA LEU A 39 3.33 8.11 -13.36
C LEU A 39 2.82 8.67 -12.02
N PHE A 40 3.12 8.01 -10.91
CA PHE A 40 2.79 8.51 -9.58
C PHE A 40 3.43 9.88 -9.34
N TYR A 41 4.73 10.05 -9.62
CA TYR A 41 5.39 11.36 -9.54
C TYR A 41 4.68 12.43 -10.39
N LYS A 42 4.38 12.12 -11.66
CA LYS A 42 3.68 13.06 -12.56
C LYS A 42 2.31 13.45 -12.02
N PHE A 43 1.57 12.49 -11.49
CA PHE A 43 0.27 12.72 -10.88
C PHE A 43 0.40 13.58 -9.61
N SER A 44 1.31 13.24 -8.70
CA SER A 44 1.58 14.01 -7.49
C SER A 44 1.98 15.44 -7.82
N LYS A 45 2.88 15.66 -8.79
CA LYS A 45 3.29 17.02 -9.19
C LYS A 45 2.12 17.81 -9.78
N GLN A 46 1.21 17.13 -10.48
CA GLN A 46 0.01 17.76 -10.98
C GLN A 46 -0.98 18.12 -9.87
N LEU A 47 -1.13 17.28 -8.84
CA LEU A 47 -1.93 17.60 -7.66
C LEU A 47 -1.34 18.79 -6.89
N GLU A 48 -0.02 18.87 -6.72
CA GLU A 48 0.61 20.02 -6.09
C GLU A 48 0.25 21.33 -6.78
N ASN A 49 0.37 21.36 -8.11
CA ASN A 49 0.03 22.54 -8.90
C ASN A 49 -1.47 22.89 -8.81
N LEU A 50 -2.33 21.90 -8.54
CA LEU A 50 -3.77 22.12 -8.38
C LEU A 50 -4.15 22.64 -7.00
N PHE A 51 -3.44 22.22 -5.95
CA PHE A 51 -3.73 22.57 -4.56
C PHE A 51 -2.79 23.63 -3.97
N ASP A 52 -1.83 24.12 -4.74
CA ASP A 52 -0.82 25.10 -4.33
C ASP A 52 -0.08 24.68 -3.05
N THR A 53 0.25 23.39 -2.95
CA THR A 53 0.93 22.79 -1.78
C THR A 53 2.45 22.83 -1.93
N PHE A 54 3.16 22.63 -0.81
CA PHE A 54 4.62 22.44 -0.78
C PHE A 54 5.12 21.37 -1.76
N ASP A 55 6.38 21.46 -2.17
CA ASP A 55 7.09 20.50 -3.05
C ASP A 55 7.33 19.12 -2.37
N ILE A 56 6.26 18.38 -2.13
CA ILE A 56 6.23 17.04 -1.53
C ILE A 56 6.16 15.90 -2.57
N ALA A 57 5.97 16.17 -3.85
CA ALA A 57 5.71 15.18 -4.90
C ALA A 57 6.95 14.34 -5.18
N PHE A 58 8.13 14.98 -5.19
CA PHE A 58 9.39 14.27 -5.29
C PHE A 58 9.60 13.33 -4.09
N PRO A 59 9.61 13.78 -2.83
CA PRO A 59 9.80 12.87 -1.70
C PRO A 59 8.68 11.82 -1.58
N ALA A 60 7.42 12.16 -1.90
CA ALA A 60 6.33 11.19 -1.94
C ALA A 60 6.55 10.11 -3.00
N SER A 61 7.06 10.47 -4.19
CA SER A 61 7.34 9.49 -5.25
C SER A 61 8.54 8.60 -4.95
N VAL A 62 9.56 9.14 -4.28
CA VAL A 62 10.69 8.35 -3.79
C VAL A 62 10.19 7.36 -2.76
N LEU A 63 9.40 7.82 -1.78
CA LEU A 63 8.77 6.97 -0.76
C LEU A 63 7.95 5.86 -1.42
N PHE A 64 7.04 6.20 -2.34
CA PHE A 64 6.24 5.22 -3.10
C PHE A 64 7.13 4.20 -3.81
N THR A 65 8.20 4.63 -4.48
CA THR A 65 9.06 3.73 -5.26
C THR A 65 9.81 2.72 -4.39
N ILE A 66 10.29 3.14 -3.22
CA ILE A 66 11.11 2.30 -2.34
C ILE A 66 10.29 1.61 -1.25
N HIS A 67 8.99 1.90 -1.14
CA HIS A 67 8.17 1.39 -0.05
C HIS A 67 8.08 -0.15 -0.11
N PRO A 68 8.50 -0.87 0.95
CA PRO A 68 8.49 -2.34 0.93
C PRO A 68 7.12 -2.96 0.74
N ILE A 69 6.02 -2.24 1.00
CA ILE A 69 4.65 -2.74 0.75
C ILE A 69 4.41 -3.15 -0.71
N HIS A 70 5.16 -2.60 -1.67
CA HIS A 70 5.03 -2.99 -3.07
C HIS A 70 5.64 -4.36 -3.38
N THR A 71 6.44 -4.93 -2.47
CA THR A 71 7.08 -6.24 -2.70
C THR A 71 6.05 -7.33 -2.96
N GLU A 72 4.89 -7.31 -2.30
CA GLU A 72 3.81 -8.29 -2.55
C GLU A 72 3.29 -8.21 -3.99
N ALA A 73 3.05 -7.00 -4.51
CA ALA A 73 2.57 -6.81 -5.88
C ALA A 73 3.66 -7.03 -6.94
N VAL A 74 4.92 -6.68 -6.64
CA VAL A 74 6.03 -6.69 -7.61
C VAL A 74 6.74 -8.04 -7.65
N ALA A 75 7.04 -8.63 -6.50
CA ALA A 75 7.72 -9.92 -6.41
C ALA A 75 6.78 -11.07 -6.82
N ASN A 76 5.48 -10.97 -6.53
CA ASN A 76 4.53 -11.98 -7.00
C ASN A 76 4.30 -11.86 -8.52
N ILE A 77 4.56 -12.94 -9.27
CA ILE A 77 4.36 -12.95 -10.73
C ILE A 77 2.91 -12.62 -11.09
N THR A 78 1.93 -13.10 -10.32
CA THR A 78 0.50 -12.84 -10.57
C THR A 78 0.07 -11.45 -10.11
N GLY A 79 0.85 -10.77 -9.26
CA GLY A 79 0.65 -9.38 -8.82
C GLY A 79 0.78 -8.34 -9.95
N ARG A 80 1.22 -8.75 -11.14
CA ARG A 80 1.24 -7.92 -12.37
C ARG A 80 -0.09 -7.21 -12.64
N ALA A 81 -1.21 -7.84 -12.30
CA ALA A 81 -2.54 -7.26 -12.41
C ALA A 81 -2.69 -5.96 -11.61
N GLU A 82 -2.15 -5.90 -10.39
CA GLU A 82 -2.16 -4.69 -9.57
C GLU A 82 -1.29 -3.58 -10.19
N ILE A 83 -0.09 -3.92 -10.66
CA ILE A 83 0.84 -2.94 -11.26
C ILE A 83 0.21 -2.28 -12.50
N LEU A 84 -0.38 -3.08 -13.40
CA LEU A 84 -1.06 -2.58 -14.60
C LEU A 84 -2.26 -1.70 -14.24
N MET A 85 -3.05 -2.12 -13.26
CA MET A 85 -4.18 -1.34 -12.76
C MET A 85 -3.71 0.03 -12.24
N THR A 86 -2.60 0.08 -11.47
CA THR A 86 -2.02 1.35 -11.01
C THR A 86 -1.55 2.22 -12.17
N ILE A 87 -0.85 1.67 -13.17
CA ILE A 87 -0.39 2.41 -14.35
C ILE A 87 -1.57 3.08 -15.08
N PHE A 88 -2.61 2.31 -15.39
CA PHE A 88 -3.77 2.83 -16.12
C PHE A 88 -4.59 3.81 -15.27
N ALA A 89 -4.76 3.55 -13.97
CA ALA A 89 -5.43 4.46 -13.06
C ALA A 89 -4.69 5.81 -12.93
N MET A 90 -3.37 5.80 -12.74
CA MET A 90 -2.58 7.02 -12.67
C MET A 90 -2.61 7.79 -13.99
N ALA A 91 -2.47 7.10 -15.13
CA ALA A 91 -2.59 7.74 -16.44
C ALA A 91 -3.98 8.36 -16.66
N ALA A 92 -5.05 7.70 -16.20
CA ALA A 92 -6.40 8.23 -16.25
C ALA A 92 -6.53 9.50 -15.40
N LEU A 93 -6.06 9.49 -14.15
CA LEU A 93 -6.15 10.65 -13.25
C LEU A 93 -5.33 11.85 -13.74
N ILE A 94 -4.14 11.63 -14.32
CA ILE A 94 -3.35 12.68 -15.00
C ILE A 94 -4.15 13.28 -16.16
N ASN A 95 -4.78 12.43 -16.97
CA ASN A 95 -5.59 12.91 -18.11
C ASN A 95 -6.82 13.70 -17.66
N PHE A 96 -7.48 13.21 -16.61
CA PHE A 96 -8.68 13.78 -16.00
C PHE A 96 -8.44 15.18 -15.46
N THR A 97 -7.33 15.38 -14.76
CA THR A 97 -6.94 16.65 -14.14
C THR A 97 -6.49 17.71 -15.15
N LYS A 98 -6.05 17.31 -16.36
CA LYS A 98 -5.65 18.25 -17.43
C LYS A 98 -6.83 18.90 -18.15
N ARG A 99 -8.01 18.30 -18.12
CA ARG A 99 -9.15 18.71 -18.94
C ARG A 99 -10.33 19.05 -18.05
N LYS A 100 -11.03 20.16 -18.35
CA LYS A 100 -12.25 20.56 -17.63
C LYS A 100 -13.50 19.82 -18.12
N SER A 101 -13.48 19.28 -19.34
CA SER A 101 -14.55 18.45 -19.89
C SER A 101 -14.25 16.95 -19.78
N PHE A 102 -15.31 16.14 -19.84
CA PHE A 102 -15.20 14.69 -19.93
C PHE A 102 -14.42 14.27 -21.19
N ASN A 103 -13.54 13.27 -21.05
CA ASN A 103 -12.68 12.79 -22.12
C ASN A 103 -12.82 11.28 -22.32
N ALA A 104 -12.99 10.84 -23.57
CA ALA A 104 -13.03 9.42 -23.92
C ALA A 104 -11.74 8.69 -23.54
N GLN A 105 -10.57 9.35 -23.61
CA GLN A 105 -9.30 8.75 -23.20
C GLN A 105 -9.29 8.35 -21.72
N PHE A 106 -9.91 9.16 -20.85
CA PHE A 106 -10.08 8.81 -19.44
C PHE A 106 -10.89 7.51 -19.30
N SER A 107 -12.01 7.40 -20.03
CA SER A 107 -12.87 6.22 -20.00
C SER A 107 -12.14 4.96 -20.44
N VAL A 108 -11.37 5.03 -21.54
CA VAL A 108 -10.58 3.90 -22.04
C VAL A 108 -9.56 3.45 -21.00
N LEU A 109 -8.86 4.39 -20.35
CA LEU A 109 -7.87 4.06 -19.32
C LEU A 109 -8.52 3.44 -18.07
N VAL A 110 -9.70 3.93 -17.64
CA VAL A 110 -10.44 3.32 -16.52
C VAL A 110 -10.91 1.90 -16.85
N VAL A 111 -11.36 1.66 -18.09
CA VAL A 111 -11.69 0.32 -18.55
C VAL A 111 -10.45 -0.58 -18.48
N LEU A 112 -9.31 -0.15 -19.03
CA LEU A 112 -8.05 -0.93 -18.97
C LEU A 112 -7.60 -1.19 -17.53
N ALA A 113 -7.76 -0.22 -16.62
CA ALA A 113 -7.47 -0.40 -15.20
C ALA A 113 -8.38 -1.46 -14.57
N THR A 114 -9.69 -1.38 -14.84
CA THR A 114 -10.70 -2.29 -14.26
C THR A 114 -10.57 -3.73 -14.78
N PHE A 115 -10.19 -3.90 -16.05
CA PHE A 115 -9.92 -5.21 -16.65
C PHE A 115 -8.51 -5.75 -16.31
N SER A 116 -7.63 -4.91 -15.78
CA SER A 116 -6.39 -5.38 -15.15
C SER A 116 -6.70 -5.93 -13.76
N LYS A 117 -7.46 -5.18 -12.96
CA LYS A 117 -7.95 -5.57 -11.63
C LYS A 117 -9.23 -4.80 -11.31
N GLU A 118 -10.22 -5.44 -10.71
CA GLU A 118 -11.54 -4.85 -10.40
C GLU A 118 -11.47 -3.55 -9.59
N GLN A 119 -10.44 -3.39 -8.76
CA GLN A 119 -10.19 -2.17 -7.97
C GLN A 119 -9.92 -0.94 -8.85
N GLY A 120 -9.56 -1.12 -10.12
CA GLY A 120 -9.36 -0.03 -11.08
C GLY A 120 -10.61 0.84 -11.26
N LEU A 121 -11.81 0.31 -10.97
CA LEU A 121 -13.06 1.07 -10.97
C LEU A 121 -13.04 2.24 -9.96
N MET A 122 -12.23 2.14 -8.89
CA MET A 122 -12.07 3.18 -7.87
C MET A 122 -11.44 4.47 -8.40
N THR A 123 -10.86 4.44 -9.60
CA THR A 123 -10.37 5.64 -10.30
C THR A 123 -11.46 6.70 -10.46
N ILE A 124 -12.73 6.30 -10.68
CA ILE A 124 -13.83 7.24 -10.87
C ILE A 124 -14.23 7.97 -9.57
N PRO A 125 -14.47 7.29 -8.44
CA PRO A 125 -14.65 7.96 -7.15
C PRO A 125 -13.49 8.90 -6.78
N ILE A 126 -12.24 8.51 -7.05
CA ILE A 126 -11.07 9.36 -6.82
C ILE A 126 -11.15 10.63 -7.69
N ALA A 127 -11.50 10.47 -8.98
CA ALA A 127 -11.68 11.59 -9.90
C ALA A 127 -12.79 12.55 -9.44
N LEU A 128 -13.93 12.03 -8.99
CA LEU A 128 -15.02 12.82 -8.40
C LEU A 128 -14.58 13.54 -7.13
N CYS A 129 -13.79 12.89 -6.28
CA CYS A 129 -13.22 13.49 -5.08
C CYS A 129 -12.28 14.66 -5.44
N ILE A 130 -11.45 14.52 -6.48
CA ILE A 130 -10.61 15.61 -6.97
C ILE A 130 -11.45 16.78 -7.47
N ASP A 131 -12.50 16.54 -8.27
CA ASP A 131 -13.40 17.61 -8.73
C ASP A 131 -14.08 18.32 -7.54
N PHE A 132 -14.47 17.56 -6.51
CA PHE A 132 -15.05 18.09 -5.27
C PHE A 132 -14.07 18.98 -4.51
N LEU A 133 -12.86 18.47 -4.24
CA LEU A 133 -11.82 19.18 -3.49
C LEU A 133 -11.32 20.43 -4.23
N THR A 134 -11.22 20.36 -5.56
CA THR A 134 -10.82 21.50 -6.41
C THR A 134 -11.98 22.45 -6.72
N LYS A 135 -13.21 22.15 -6.26
CA LYS A 135 -14.44 22.91 -6.55
C LYS A 135 -14.70 23.10 -8.05
N THR A 136 -14.28 22.14 -8.87
CA THR A 136 -14.47 22.15 -10.34
C THR A 136 -15.64 21.27 -10.79
N MET A 137 -16.42 20.73 -9.83
CA MET A 137 -17.56 19.87 -10.11
C MET A 137 -18.56 20.53 -11.08
N SER A 138 -18.95 19.76 -12.09
CA SER A 138 -20.03 20.11 -13.02
C SER A 138 -21.03 18.98 -13.03
N LEU A 139 -22.33 19.29 -12.91
CA LEU A 139 -23.39 18.28 -12.90
C LEU A 139 -23.31 17.33 -14.10
N LYS A 140 -23.02 17.87 -15.29
CA LYS A 140 -22.87 17.09 -16.53
C LYS A 140 -21.67 16.14 -16.45
N ARG A 141 -20.50 16.63 -16.00
CA ARG A 141 -19.27 15.83 -15.86
C ARG A 141 -19.45 14.74 -14.81
N SER A 142 -19.96 15.09 -13.64
CA SER A 142 -20.23 14.14 -12.55
C SER A 142 -21.25 13.07 -12.95
N GLY A 143 -22.31 13.46 -13.67
CA GLY A 143 -23.30 12.53 -14.22
C GLY A 143 -22.69 11.54 -15.21
N LEU A 144 -21.78 11.99 -16.09
CA LEU A 144 -21.05 11.13 -17.02
C LEU A 144 -20.07 10.18 -16.31
N LEU A 145 -19.42 10.64 -15.24
CA LEU A 145 -18.53 9.79 -14.44
C LEU A 145 -19.31 8.72 -13.68
N LEU A 146 -20.42 9.08 -13.06
CA LEU A 146 -21.29 8.13 -12.35
C LEU A 146 -21.91 7.12 -13.32
N SER A 147 -22.39 7.56 -14.49
CA SER A 147 -22.90 6.64 -15.50
C SER A 147 -21.81 5.67 -15.97
N LEU A 148 -20.59 6.17 -16.21
CA LEU A 148 -19.44 5.32 -16.55
C LEU A 148 -19.12 4.30 -15.43
N PHE A 149 -19.19 4.70 -14.16
CA PHE A 149 -18.97 3.79 -13.02
C PHE A 149 -19.96 2.62 -13.03
N PHE A 150 -21.25 2.92 -13.16
CA PHE A 150 -22.28 1.87 -13.20
C PHE A 150 -22.20 1.02 -14.46
N VAL A 151 -21.92 1.61 -15.63
CA VAL A 151 -21.76 0.88 -16.90
C VAL A 151 -20.58 -0.09 -16.83
N ILE A 152 -19.40 0.37 -16.40
CA ILE A 152 -18.22 -0.50 -16.28
C ILE A 152 -18.44 -1.55 -15.19
N GLY A 153 -19.03 -1.17 -14.04
CA GLY A 153 -19.34 -2.11 -12.96
C GLY A 153 -20.31 -3.21 -13.41
N ALA A 154 -21.37 -2.85 -14.14
CA ALA A 154 -22.33 -3.81 -14.69
C ALA A 154 -21.70 -4.73 -15.75
N LEU A 155 -20.93 -4.16 -16.69
CA LEU A 155 -20.17 -4.94 -17.67
C LEU A 155 -19.24 -5.94 -16.98
N ARG A 156 -18.55 -5.48 -15.93
CA ARG A 156 -17.63 -6.32 -15.17
C ARG A 156 -18.34 -7.46 -14.45
N PHE A 157 -19.48 -7.17 -13.82
CA PHE A 157 -20.29 -8.18 -13.16
C PHE A 157 -20.88 -9.20 -14.16
N TRP A 158 -21.23 -8.74 -15.36
CA TRP A 158 -21.68 -9.58 -16.47
C TRP A 158 -20.56 -10.51 -16.98
N VAL A 159 -19.33 -9.99 -17.18
CA VAL A 159 -18.16 -10.80 -17.58
C VAL A 159 -17.85 -11.88 -16.53
N ASN A 160 -18.08 -11.59 -15.26
CA ASN A 160 -17.94 -12.56 -14.16
C ASN A 160 -19.12 -13.55 -14.06
N GLY A 161 -20.05 -13.53 -15.01
CA GLY A 161 -21.18 -14.46 -15.07
C GLY A 161 -22.22 -14.26 -13.97
N PHE A 162 -22.30 -13.07 -13.36
CA PHE A 162 -23.15 -12.76 -12.21
C PHE A 162 -22.92 -13.67 -11.00
N GLN A 163 -21.75 -14.31 -10.90
CA GLN A 163 -21.39 -15.16 -9.78
C GLN A 163 -20.50 -14.39 -8.80
N SER A 164 -20.84 -14.49 -7.52
CA SER A 164 -19.94 -14.05 -6.44
C SER A 164 -18.83 -15.07 -6.23
N ALA A 165 -17.68 -14.60 -5.76
CA ALA A 165 -16.59 -15.48 -5.35
C ALA A 165 -17.05 -16.37 -4.19
N LYS A 166 -16.87 -17.68 -4.34
CA LYS A 166 -17.10 -18.66 -3.27
C LYS A 166 -15.80 -18.81 -2.48
N PHE A 167 -15.79 -18.31 -1.26
CA PHE A 167 -14.63 -18.40 -0.37
C PHE A 167 -14.73 -19.61 0.54
N THR A 168 -13.61 -20.27 0.78
CA THR A 168 -13.51 -21.31 1.81
C THR A 168 -13.13 -20.68 3.16
N LYS A 169 -13.24 -21.46 4.25
CA LYS A 169 -12.81 -21.02 5.59
C LYS A 169 -11.30 -20.73 5.65
N LEU A 170 -10.53 -21.36 4.77
CA LEU A 170 -9.10 -21.13 4.65
C LEU A 170 -8.80 -19.77 4.00
N ASP A 171 -9.59 -19.37 3.00
CA ASP A 171 -9.41 -18.09 2.29
C ASP A 171 -9.87 -16.89 3.14
N ASN A 172 -10.94 -17.07 3.92
CA ASN A 172 -11.53 -15.99 4.72
C ASN A 172 -12.08 -16.52 6.05
N PRO A 173 -11.21 -16.83 7.04
CA PRO A 173 -11.65 -17.40 8.31
C PRO A 173 -12.64 -16.49 9.05
N THR A 174 -12.49 -15.18 8.91
CA THR A 174 -13.36 -14.16 9.54
C THR A 174 -14.82 -14.28 9.08
N ALA A 175 -15.07 -14.62 7.81
CA ALA A 175 -16.44 -14.78 7.30
C ALA A 175 -17.21 -15.92 7.99
N PHE A 176 -16.51 -16.93 8.51
CA PHE A 176 -17.09 -18.14 9.11
C PHE A 176 -17.17 -18.09 10.64
N ILE A 177 -16.79 -16.98 11.28
CA ILE A 177 -16.98 -16.79 12.73
C ILE A 177 -18.48 -16.62 13.00
N GLU A 178 -19.06 -17.40 13.92
CA GLU A 178 -20.51 -17.39 14.18
C GLU A 178 -21.00 -16.07 14.78
N SER A 179 -20.26 -15.53 15.76
CA SER A 179 -20.60 -14.28 16.43
C SER A 179 -20.41 -13.07 15.52
N ARG A 180 -21.49 -12.30 15.32
CA ARG A 180 -21.45 -11.04 14.54
C ARG A 180 -20.47 -10.04 15.13
N PHE A 181 -20.41 -9.97 16.45
CA PHE A 181 -19.50 -9.09 17.16
C PHE A 181 -18.04 -9.40 16.81
N TYR A 182 -17.63 -10.67 16.95
CA TYR A 182 -16.26 -11.07 16.62
C TYR A 182 -15.96 -10.95 15.12
N ARG A 183 -16.94 -11.12 14.22
CA ARG A 183 -16.75 -10.81 12.80
C ARG A 183 -16.39 -9.34 12.57
N VAL A 184 -17.14 -8.42 13.17
CA VAL A 184 -16.87 -6.98 13.05
C VAL A 184 -15.49 -6.64 13.62
N VAL A 185 -15.16 -7.13 14.81
CA VAL A 185 -13.84 -6.92 15.44
C VAL A 185 -12.71 -7.39 14.52
N ASN A 186 -12.83 -8.59 13.96
CA ASN A 186 -11.81 -9.16 13.09
C ASN A 186 -11.68 -8.41 11.75
N TYR A 187 -12.78 -8.02 11.11
CA TYR A 187 -12.69 -7.21 9.90
C TYR A 187 -12.05 -5.85 10.17
N SER A 188 -12.43 -5.18 11.26
CA SER A 188 -11.80 -3.93 11.69
C SER A 188 -10.31 -4.11 11.98
N TYR A 189 -9.93 -5.19 12.65
CA TYR A 189 -8.52 -5.52 12.91
C TYR A 189 -7.75 -5.75 11.61
N ILE A 190 -8.30 -6.47 10.64
CA ILE A 190 -7.67 -6.66 9.33
C ILE A 190 -7.40 -5.32 8.64
N TRP A 191 -8.36 -4.39 8.65
CA TRP A 191 -8.15 -3.04 8.12
C TRP A 191 -7.03 -2.29 8.84
N LEU A 192 -7.04 -2.30 10.18
CA LEU A 192 -6.00 -1.67 11.00
C LEU A 192 -4.62 -2.29 10.78
N TYR A 193 -4.56 -3.61 10.59
CA TYR A 193 -3.33 -4.33 10.30
C TYR A 193 -2.73 -3.89 8.96
N HIS A 194 -3.55 -3.75 7.91
CA HIS A 194 -3.07 -3.25 6.61
C HIS A 194 -2.68 -1.77 6.65
N LEU A 195 -3.35 -0.94 7.46
CA LEU A 195 -2.91 0.44 7.73
C LEU A 195 -1.58 0.48 8.48
N TYR A 196 -1.36 -0.45 9.41
CA TYR A 196 -0.07 -0.60 10.10
C TYR A 196 1.05 -0.97 9.11
N LEU A 197 0.80 -1.85 8.15
CA LEU A 197 1.79 -2.22 7.11
C LEU A 197 2.18 -1.04 6.20
N LEU A 198 1.31 -0.03 6.02
CA LEU A 198 1.66 1.20 5.31
C LEU A 198 2.67 2.06 6.08
N VAL A 199 2.66 2.01 7.42
CA VAL A 199 3.58 2.79 8.27
C VAL A 199 4.85 2.01 8.56
N LEU A 200 4.71 0.72 8.84
CA LEU A 200 5.80 -0.19 9.16
C LEU A 200 5.58 -1.52 8.43
N PRO A 201 6.11 -1.67 7.20
CA PRO A 201 5.96 -2.88 6.40
C PRO A 201 6.88 -3.99 6.91
N ALA A 202 6.61 -4.47 8.12
CA ALA A 202 7.31 -5.59 8.74
C ALA A 202 6.48 -6.87 8.57
N ASN A 203 7.16 -8.00 8.30
CA ASN A 203 6.53 -9.32 8.16
C ASN A 203 5.46 -9.38 7.04
N LEU A 204 5.79 -8.82 5.86
CA LEU A 204 4.95 -8.93 4.67
C LEU A 204 4.76 -10.40 4.26
N CYS A 205 3.59 -10.70 3.70
CA CYS A 205 3.24 -12.05 3.28
C CYS A 205 2.72 -12.03 1.85
N PHE A 206 3.15 -12.98 1.01
CA PHE A 206 2.68 -13.05 -0.37
C PHE A 206 1.18 -13.39 -0.47
N ASP A 207 0.61 -14.00 0.58
CA ASP A 207 -0.81 -14.31 0.72
C ASP A 207 -1.19 -14.36 2.21
N TYR A 208 -2.17 -13.57 2.62
CA TYR A 208 -2.65 -13.49 4.01
C TYR A 208 -3.76 -14.49 4.34
N SER A 209 -4.07 -15.41 3.41
CA SER A 209 -4.99 -16.53 3.61
C SER A 209 -4.42 -17.61 4.55
N MET A 210 -5.11 -18.74 4.70
CA MET A 210 -4.62 -19.93 5.43
C MET A 210 -4.28 -19.68 6.92
N GLY A 211 -4.89 -18.65 7.52
CA GLY A 211 -4.70 -18.35 8.95
C GLY A 211 -3.44 -17.54 9.26
N CYS A 212 -2.75 -16.98 8.26
CA CYS A 212 -1.64 -16.04 8.46
C CYS A 212 -2.00 -14.90 9.40
N ILE A 213 -3.25 -14.42 9.34
CA ILE A 213 -3.84 -13.54 10.34
C ILE A 213 -4.80 -14.37 11.19
N SER A 214 -4.37 -14.74 12.39
CA SER A 214 -5.18 -15.54 13.31
C SER A 214 -6.37 -14.73 13.82
N PRO A 215 -7.61 -15.24 13.76
CA PRO A 215 -8.77 -14.52 14.28
C PRO A 215 -8.67 -14.19 15.77
N ILE A 216 -9.19 -13.03 16.14
CA ILE A 216 -9.41 -12.60 17.52
C ILE A 216 -10.68 -13.28 18.04
N SER A 217 -10.54 -14.10 19.08
CA SER A 217 -11.63 -14.85 19.73
C SER A 217 -11.90 -14.42 21.17
N SER A 218 -11.08 -13.52 21.72
CA SER A 218 -11.17 -13.04 23.11
C SER A 218 -11.16 -11.52 23.17
N LEU A 219 -11.92 -10.94 24.10
CA LEU A 219 -11.89 -9.49 24.38
C LEU A 219 -10.59 -9.03 25.05
N PHE A 220 -9.84 -9.97 25.63
CA PHE A 220 -8.54 -9.72 26.26
C PHE A 220 -7.37 -9.91 25.30
N ASP A 221 -7.64 -10.09 24.00
CA ASP A 221 -6.59 -10.23 23.00
C ASP A 221 -5.83 -8.90 22.86
N PHE A 222 -4.53 -8.92 23.18
CA PHE A 222 -3.67 -7.74 23.13
C PHE A 222 -3.64 -7.10 21.73
N ARG A 223 -4.01 -7.83 20.67
CA ARG A 223 -4.10 -7.32 19.29
C ARG A 223 -5.24 -6.33 19.08
N ILE A 224 -6.29 -6.40 19.91
CA ILE A 224 -7.34 -5.37 19.96
C ILE A 224 -6.74 -4.04 20.41
N LEU A 225 -5.73 -4.10 21.29
CA LEU A 225 -5.01 -2.95 21.80
C LEU A 225 -3.71 -2.69 21.01
N SER A 226 -3.26 -3.55 20.11
CA SER A 226 -1.88 -3.53 19.60
C SER A 226 -1.49 -2.26 18.83
N PRO A 227 -2.34 -1.61 18.02
CA PRO A 227 -1.96 -0.33 17.41
C PRO A 227 -1.77 0.75 18.48
N VAL A 228 -2.60 0.74 19.53
CA VAL A 228 -2.51 1.65 20.67
C VAL A 228 -1.31 1.29 21.55
N LEU A 229 -1.06 0.01 21.86
CA LEU A 229 0.03 -0.48 22.69
C LEU A 229 1.40 -0.38 22.03
N ILE A 230 1.48 -0.55 20.71
CA ILE A 230 2.71 -0.28 19.97
C ILE A 230 2.96 1.23 20.00
N CYS A 231 1.96 2.07 19.72
CA CYS A 231 2.13 3.52 19.82
C CYS A 231 2.46 3.98 21.26
N THR A 232 1.81 3.46 22.31
CA THR A 232 2.10 3.84 23.70
C THR A 232 3.40 3.24 24.21
N GLY A 233 3.72 1.99 23.84
CA GLY A 233 4.99 1.34 24.14
C GLY A 233 6.16 2.07 23.48
N ARG A 234 6.02 2.48 22.21
CA ARG A 234 7.02 3.30 21.52
C ARG A 234 7.07 4.72 22.05
N SER A 235 5.95 5.35 22.40
CA SER A 235 5.97 6.64 23.11
C SER A 235 6.69 6.56 24.46
N GLY A 236 6.64 5.40 25.12
CA GLY A 236 7.39 5.11 26.35
C GLY A 236 8.91 5.08 26.15
N GLU A 237 9.37 4.59 24.99
CA GLU A 237 10.81 4.56 24.62
C GLU A 237 11.40 5.97 24.45
N TRP A 238 10.58 7.01 24.26
CA TRP A 238 10.98 8.40 24.02
C TRP A 238 10.94 9.28 25.28
N ILE A 239 10.56 8.71 26.43
CA ILE A 239 10.40 9.47 27.68
C ILE A 239 11.76 9.92 28.25
N ASN A 240 12.81 9.11 28.07
CA ASN A 240 14.14 9.47 28.56
C ASN A 240 15.23 9.09 27.55
N GLU A 241 16.31 9.88 27.58
CA GLU A 241 17.41 9.76 26.61
C GLU A 241 18.07 8.36 26.68
N HIS A 242 18.13 7.78 27.88
CA HIS A 242 18.67 6.43 28.07
C HIS A 242 17.82 5.34 27.37
N SER A 243 16.50 5.34 27.54
CA SER A 243 15.60 4.37 26.87
C SER A 243 15.61 4.56 25.36
N LEU A 244 15.70 5.81 24.91
CA LEU A 244 15.71 6.16 23.49
C LEU A 244 16.95 5.59 22.80
N TYR A 245 18.15 5.88 23.32
CA TYR A 245 19.39 5.43 22.71
C TYR A 245 19.63 3.93 22.91
N SER A 246 19.28 3.36 24.06
CA SER A 246 19.42 1.91 24.30
C SER A 246 18.52 1.07 23.40
N THR A 247 17.31 1.55 23.09
CA THR A 247 16.42 0.88 22.14
C THR A 247 16.91 1.08 20.70
N GLY A 248 17.48 2.25 20.38
CA GLY A 248 18.14 2.50 19.10
C GLY A 248 19.26 1.51 18.78
N LEU A 249 20.03 1.07 19.78
CA LEU A 249 21.07 0.04 19.61
C LEU A 249 20.53 -1.37 19.34
N ARG A 250 19.30 -1.70 19.75
CA ARG A 250 18.68 -3.00 19.41
C ARG A 250 18.35 -3.10 17.92
N VAL A 251 18.09 -1.96 17.28
CA VAL A 251 17.74 -1.87 15.86
C VAL A 251 18.99 -1.68 15.00
N CYS A 252 19.86 -0.75 15.41
CA CYS A 252 21.08 -0.40 14.69
C CYS A 252 22.29 -0.53 15.63
N PRO A 253 22.76 -1.76 15.91
CA PRO A 253 23.79 -2.01 16.91
C PRO A 253 25.17 -1.46 16.55
N MET A 254 25.38 -1.02 15.29
CA MET A 254 26.66 -0.48 14.82
C MET A 254 26.62 1.04 14.61
N ASN A 255 25.58 1.73 15.11
CA ASN A 255 25.45 3.18 14.87
C ASN A 255 26.31 3.99 15.83
N ALA A 256 27.40 4.56 15.31
CA ALA A 256 28.35 5.37 16.07
C ALA A 256 27.70 6.54 16.83
N LYS A 257 26.71 7.21 16.23
CA LYS A 257 26.02 8.35 16.85
C LYS A 257 25.17 7.92 18.06
N ILE A 258 24.52 6.75 17.97
CA ILE A 258 23.71 6.21 19.06
C ILE A 258 24.63 5.76 20.21
N HIS A 259 25.74 5.10 19.92
CA HIS A 259 26.74 4.72 20.93
C HIS A 259 27.35 5.93 21.63
N TYR A 260 27.73 6.98 20.89
CA TYR A 260 28.25 8.22 21.49
C TYR A 260 27.24 8.87 22.43
N ASN A 261 25.99 9.03 21.98
CA ASN A 261 24.94 9.66 22.79
C ASN A 261 24.57 8.81 24.02
N LEU A 262 24.53 7.48 23.89
CA LEU A 262 24.30 6.60 25.04
C LEU A 262 25.47 6.65 26.04
N GLY A 263 26.72 6.70 25.54
CA GLY A 263 27.91 6.87 26.37
C GLY A 263 27.89 8.18 27.16
N LYS A 264 27.44 9.28 26.53
CA LYS A 264 27.24 10.57 27.20
C LYS A 264 26.21 10.48 28.32
N VAL A 265 25.03 9.94 28.04
CA VAL A 265 23.95 9.78 29.03
C VAL A 265 24.37 8.89 30.21
N MET A 266 25.12 7.81 29.94
CA MET A 266 25.67 6.94 30.98
C MET A 266 26.76 7.63 31.81
N GLY A 267 27.60 8.45 31.17
CA GLY A 267 28.63 9.25 31.84
C GLY A 267 28.02 10.30 32.78
N ASP A 268 27.01 11.02 32.30
CA ASP A 268 26.25 12.01 33.08
C ASP A 268 25.52 11.35 34.28
N SER A 269 25.22 10.05 34.17
CA SER A 269 24.61 9.24 35.23
C SER A 269 25.64 8.57 36.17
N GLY A 270 26.93 8.83 36.00
CA GLY A 270 28.01 8.27 36.85
C GLY A 270 28.45 6.84 36.50
N LEU A 271 27.92 6.23 35.44
CA LEU A 271 28.27 4.88 34.96
C LEU A 271 29.47 4.93 34.02
N THR A 272 30.62 5.35 34.55
CA THR A 272 31.83 5.67 33.76
C THR A 272 32.37 4.51 32.92
N LYS A 273 32.32 3.27 33.43
CA LYS A 273 32.78 2.08 32.70
C LYS A 273 31.90 1.73 31.49
N ASP A 274 30.59 1.86 31.63
CA ASP A 274 29.64 1.59 30.54
C ASP A 274 29.63 2.71 29.51
N ALA A 275 29.87 3.95 29.95
CA ALA A 275 30.10 5.09 29.09
C ALA A 275 31.35 4.90 28.21
N GLU A 276 32.48 4.52 28.80
CA GLU A 276 33.73 4.28 28.09
C GLU A 276 33.58 3.16 27.04
N LYS A 277 32.90 2.06 27.41
CA LYS A 277 32.60 0.97 26.48
C LYS A 277 31.77 1.44 25.28
N ASN A 278 30.76 2.29 25.51
CA ASN A 278 29.96 2.84 24.43
C ASN A 278 30.74 3.83 23.55
N TYR A 279 31.64 4.64 24.12
CA TYR A 279 32.53 5.48 23.31
C TYR A 279 33.49 4.66 22.45
N TRP A 280 34.07 3.58 22.99
CA TRP A 280 34.89 2.66 22.20
C TRP A 280 34.13 2.03 21.03
N ASN A 281 32.87 1.66 21.23
CA ASN A 281 32.01 1.14 20.17
C ASN A 281 31.58 2.21 19.16
N ALA A 282 31.61 3.50 19.52
CA ALA A 282 31.32 4.60 18.60
C ALA A 282 32.47 4.91 17.63
N ILE A 283 33.69 4.48 17.97
CA ILE A 283 34.91 4.77 17.19
C ILE A 283 35.32 3.57 16.32
N LYS A 284 34.69 2.40 16.53
CA LYS A 284 34.81 1.22 15.66
C LYS A 284 33.96 1.35 14.42
#